data_AF-A0A7C9KYI4-F1
#
_entry.id   AF-A0A7C9KYI4-F1
#
_cell.length_a   1.000
_cell.length_b   1.000
_cell.length_c   1.000
_cell.angle_alpha   90.00
_cell.angle_beta   90.00
_cell.angle_gamma   90.00
#
_symmetry.space_group_name_H-M   'P 1'
#
loop_
_entity.id
_entity.type
_entity.pdbx_description
1 polymer ?
#
loop_
_entity_poly.entity_id
_entity_poly.type
_entity_poly.pdbx_seq_one_letter_code
_entity_poly.pdbx_strand_id
1 'polypeptide(L)'
;MIRLTADRFAEPSDALSLREQPLVVHQRVEPTVNDKLVIFVHGLGGGRYGTKSTWGNFPRFIFEDIPELDVGMYQYRTLKSRLHFTQSVSLQAEANVFADIIRDQLANYTNIVLIGHSMGGLLCKAVIHRLVESGARNALTRIGGLILMATPQLGSMRIPGFLSMFSYDARALKPHGEFVTKINRSFEDHIELDEKADTLRKETIPTWAVEGISDLWVDPLSSGIGLASSRRKVVRGSHTAIVKPSNKDADAYMWVKERVEIALHRFKYDVFIAAAMAGTADDAEYQEHRDAVLALIEVLKNNCNCPSVFYAGTSLPVKDAWDPKILALQIDLQAMRESKNFILFFPKKIPSSVLYEAGWALILGKPSIYITPNDKELPFLLNDAGQAFPDQRVRIFKCADREKMLKEVASYGDKLFHYRERLDL
;
A
#
# COMPACT_ATOMS: atom_id res chain seq x y z
N MET A 1 7.83 -9.69 17.53
CA MET A 1 8.62 -9.15 16.41
C MET A 1 9.99 -8.76 16.93
N ILE A 2 11.05 -8.99 16.16
CA ILE A 2 12.41 -8.56 16.49
C ILE A 2 12.94 -7.65 15.38
N ARG A 3 13.70 -6.62 15.76
CA ARG A 3 14.44 -5.74 14.85
C ARG A 3 15.93 -6.02 14.99
N LEU A 4 16.60 -6.22 13.86
CA LEU A 4 18.04 -6.42 13.77
C LEU A 4 18.62 -5.22 13.01
N THR A 5 19.65 -4.60 13.57
CA THR A 5 20.24 -3.39 12.99
C THR A 5 21.67 -3.68 12.55
N ALA A 6 21.96 -3.47 11.26
CA ALA A 6 23.28 -3.72 10.68
C ALA A 6 23.48 -2.91 9.38
N ASP A 7 24.72 -2.58 9.05
CA ASP A 7 25.07 -1.88 7.79
C ASP A 7 24.82 -2.73 6.54
N ARG A 8 24.84 -4.05 6.72
CA ARG A 8 24.64 -5.04 5.67
C ARG A 8 23.66 -6.09 6.14
N PHE A 9 22.86 -6.59 5.21
CA PHE A 9 22.01 -7.73 5.48
C PHE A 9 22.87 -8.96 5.75
N ALA A 10 22.68 -9.58 6.91
CA ALA A 10 23.30 -10.83 7.28
C ALA A 10 22.28 -11.73 7.98
N GLU A 11 22.32 -13.02 7.69
CA GLU A 11 21.53 -13.97 8.49
C GLU A 11 22.06 -13.98 9.93
N PRO A 12 21.19 -13.91 10.95
CA PRO A 12 21.61 -13.93 12.34
C PRO A 12 22.30 -15.27 12.67
N SER A 13 23.44 -15.20 13.36
CA SER A 13 24.22 -16.38 13.76
C SER A 13 23.43 -17.36 14.63
N ASP A 14 22.48 -16.85 15.42
CA ASP A 14 21.53 -17.64 16.19
C ASP A 14 20.11 -17.59 15.59
N ALA A 15 19.98 -18.05 14.34
CA ALA A 15 18.68 -18.14 13.68
C ALA A 15 17.69 -19.09 14.40
N LEU A 16 18.18 -19.96 15.28
CA LEU A 16 17.36 -20.89 16.06
C LEU A 16 16.53 -20.18 17.13
N SER A 17 17.12 -19.24 17.89
CA SER A 17 16.36 -18.48 18.89
C SER A 17 15.29 -17.59 18.29
N LEU A 18 15.43 -17.22 17.02
CA LEU A 18 14.45 -16.43 16.29
C LEU A 18 13.29 -17.24 15.71
N ARG A 19 13.27 -18.58 15.83
CA ARG A 19 12.23 -19.43 15.20
C ARG A 19 10.81 -19.09 15.62
N GLU A 20 10.62 -18.68 16.88
CA GLU A 20 9.31 -18.36 17.44
C GLU A 20 8.84 -16.94 17.14
N GLN A 21 9.70 -16.10 16.58
CA GLN A 21 9.33 -14.73 16.23
C GLN A 21 8.64 -14.71 14.87
N PRO A 22 7.37 -14.31 14.74
CA PRO A 22 6.69 -14.34 13.43
C PRO A 22 7.36 -13.43 12.41
N LEU A 23 7.88 -12.28 12.84
CA LEU A 23 8.57 -11.33 11.97
C LEU A 23 9.91 -10.89 12.56
N VAL A 24 10.95 -10.94 11.73
CA VAL A 24 12.26 -10.34 11.99
C VAL A 24 12.47 -9.25 10.95
N VAL A 25 12.75 -8.02 11.37
CA VAL A 25 12.97 -6.88 10.49
C VAL A 25 14.45 -6.49 10.51
N HIS A 26 15.09 -6.47 9.35
CA HIS A 26 16.44 -5.97 9.16
C HIS A 26 16.39 -4.48 8.84
N GLN A 27 17.09 -3.70 9.65
CA GLN A 27 17.18 -2.25 9.59
C GLN A 27 18.63 -1.81 9.45
N ARG A 28 18.85 -0.62 8.91
CA ARG A 28 20.18 -0.01 8.79
C ARG A 28 20.54 0.79 10.05
N VAL A 29 21.84 0.89 10.36
CA VAL A 29 22.35 1.64 11.53
C VAL A 29 22.17 3.16 11.34
N GLU A 30 22.35 3.66 10.12
CA GLU A 30 22.04 5.03 9.70
C GLU A 30 21.46 5.05 8.26
N PRO A 31 20.62 6.04 7.87
CA PRO A 31 20.24 7.25 8.59
C PRO A 31 18.72 7.37 8.86
N THR A 32 18.34 7.34 10.14
CA THR A 32 17.00 7.68 10.70
C THR A 32 15.78 6.95 10.13
N VAL A 33 15.52 5.74 10.69
CA VAL A 33 14.27 4.95 10.67
C VAL A 33 13.50 4.99 9.36
N ASN A 34 13.86 4.10 8.44
CA ASN A 34 13.05 3.83 7.25
C ASN A 34 11.58 3.63 7.66
N ASP A 35 10.67 4.33 6.98
CA ASP A 35 9.22 4.17 7.12
C ASP A 35 8.64 3.26 6.02
N LYS A 36 9.50 2.69 5.17
CA LYS A 36 9.15 1.73 4.13
C LYS A 36 9.65 0.33 4.51
N LEU A 37 8.83 -0.69 4.26
CA LEU A 37 9.15 -2.09 4.57
C LEU A 37 8.76 -3.01 3.42
N VAL A 38 9.64 -3.95 3.07
CA VAL A 38 9.27 -5.12 2.26
C VAL A 38 9.23 -6.35 3.14
N ILE A 39 8.19 -7.18 3.02
CA ILE A 39 8.06 -8.41 3.80
C ILE A 39 8.08 -9.62 2.90
N PHE A 40 9.08 -10.49 3.10
CA PHE A 40 9.23 -11.77 2.43
C PHE A 40 8.51 -12.87 3.21
N VAL A 41 7.58 -13.55 2.53
CA VAL A 41 6.70 -14.58 3.10
C VAL A 41 6.90 -15.91 2.38
N HIS A 42 7.58 -16.85 3.02
CA HIS A 42 7.99 -18.11 2.39
C HIS A 42 6.81 -19.05 2.06
N GLY A 43 7.03 -20.02 1.16
CA GLY A 43 6.07 -21.09 0.85
C GLY A 43 6.09 -22.27 1.84
N LEU A 44 5.33 -23.32 1.52
CA LEU A 44 5.22 -24.53 2.34
C LEU A 44 6.58 -25.23 2.55
N GLY A 45 6.93 -25.51 3.80
CA GLY A 45 8.17 -26.21 4.16
C GLY A 45 9.44 -25.39 3.92
N GLY A 46 9.30 -24.10 3.56
CA GLY A 46 10.37 -23.13 3.50
C GLY A 46 10.70 -22.53 4.87
N GLY A 47 11.74 -21.72 4.90
CA GLY A 47 12.13 -20.92 6.06
C GLY A 47 12.79 -19.62 5.62
N ARG A 48 12.88 -18.66 6.53
CA ARG A 48 13.49 -17.35 6.23
C ARG A 48 15.02 -17.36 6.12
N TYR A 49 15.71 -18.23 6.83
CA TYR A 49 17.18 -18.28 6.89
C TYR A 49 17.73 -19.69 6.70
N GLY A 50 19.04 -19.78 6.50
CA GLY A 50 19.82 -21.01 6.43
C GLY A 50 19.86 -21.65 5.04
N THR A 51 20.52 -22.79 4.94
CA THR A 51 20.77 -23.51 3.67
C THR A 51 19.49 -23.94 2.94
N LYS A 52 18.37 -24.05 3.66
CA LYS A 52 17.04 -24.37 3.12
C LYS A 52 16.14 -23.13 2.99
N SER A 53 16.70 -21.92 3.10
CA SER A 53 15.98 -20.65 2.93
C SER A 53 15.24 -20.62 1.59
N THR A 54 14.03 -20.08 1.61
CA THR A 54 13.23 -19.86 0.40
C THR A 54 13.86 -18.81 -0.51
N TRP A 55 14.50 -17.80 0.05
CA TRP A 55 14.80 -16.57 -0.69
C TRP A 55 16.26 -16.46 -1.15
N GLY A 56 17.16 -17.29 -0.63
CA GLY A 56 18.59 -17.19 -0.97
C GLY A 56 19.11 -15.76 -0.78
N ASN A 57 19.74 -15.18 -1.81
CA ASN A 57 20.25 -13.82 -1.78
C ASN A 57 19.21 -12.72 -2.01
N PHE A 58 17.96 -13.05 -2.33
CA PHE A 58 16.93 -12.07 -2.70
C PHE A 58 16.77 -10.92 -1.67
N PRO A 59 16.61 -11.22 -0.36
CA PRO A 59 16.38 -10.18 0.63
C PRO A 59 17.63 -9.32 0.83
N ARG A 60 18.82 -9.93 0.75
CA ARG A 60 20.10 -9.22 0.78
C ARG A 60 20.23 -8.25 -0.39
N PHE A 61 19.91 -8.68 -1.60
CA PHE A 61 19.99 -7.82 -2.77
C PHE A 61 19.01 -6.65 -2.68
N ILE A 62 17.77 -6.86 -2.24
CA ILE A 62 16.83 -5.76 -2.02
C ILE A 62 17.33 -4.81 -0.93
N PHE A 63 17.79 -5.34 0.20
CA PHE A 63 18.36 -4.53 1.27
C PHE A 63 19.48 -3.64 0.74
N GLU A 64 20.44 -4.21 -0.01
CA GLU A 64 21.58 -3.47 -0.57
C GLU A 64 21.18 -2.42 -1.62
N ASP A 65 20.25 -2.74 -2.51
CA ASP A 65 19.92 -1.92 -3.69
C ASP A 65 18.91 -0.81 -3.43
N ILE A 66 18.09 -0.92 -2.38
CA ILE A 66 17.06 0.06 -2.02
C ILE A 66 17.32 0.55 -0.58
N PRO A 67 18.16 1.59 -0.39
CA PRO A 67 18.59 2.02 0.94
C PRO A 67 17.47 2.48 1.87
N GLU A 68 16.40 3.08 1.32
CA GLU A 68 15.26 3.58 2.11
C GLU A 68 14.28 2.50 2.59
N LEU A 69 14.59 1.22 2.38
CA LEU A 69 13.69 0.09 2.62
C LEU A 69 14.24 -0.85 3.69
N ASP A 70 13.46 -1.08 4.74
CA ASP A 70 13.71 -2.17 5.68
C ASP A 70 13.24 -3.51 5.10
N VAL A 71 13.87 -4.61 5.53
CA VAL A 71 13.56 -5.96 5.04
C VAL A 71 13.00 -6.84 6.17
N GLY A 72 11.71 -7.13 6.08
CA GLY A 72 10.98 -8.05 6.93
C GLY A 72 11.05 -9.49 6.43
N MET A 73 11.35 -10.41 7.32
CA MET A 73 11.41 -11.84 7.07
C MET A 73 10.34 -12.56 7.91
N TYR A 74 9.19 -12.84 7.28
CA TYR A 74 8.07 -13.49 7.94
C TYR A 74 8.28 -15.01 8.02
N GLN A 75 7.98 -15.58 9.18
CA GLN A 75 8.06 -17.01 9.45
C GLN A 75 6.76 -17.44 10.09
N TYR A 76 6.18 -18.47 9.49
CA TYR A 76 5.06 -19.19 10.05
C TYR A 76 5.38 -20.68 10.08
N ARG A 77 4.75 -21.38 11.03
CA ARG A 77 5.03 -22.79 11.25
C ARG A 77 4.40 -23.61 10.12
N THR A 78 5.22 -24.04 9.16
CA THR A 78 4.85 -25.07 8.18
C THR A 78 5.41 -26.43 8.63
N LEU A 79 4.72 -27.55 8.34
CA LEU A 79 4.91 -28.86 9.00
C LEU A 79 6.36 -29.38 9.17
N LYS A 80 7.36 -28.97 8.38
CA LYS A 80 8.72 -29.53 8.48
C LYS A 80 9.51 -29.15 9.74
N SER A 81 9.00 -28.23 10.57
CA SER A 81 9.54 -27.97 11.91
C SER A 81 9.03 -28.95 13.00
N ARG A 82 8.21 -29.95 12.64
CA ARG A 82 7.35 -30.68 13.59
C ARG A 82 7.74 -32.16 13.75
N LEU A 83 8.55 -32.45 14.75
CA LEU A 83 8.60 -33.77 15.42
C LEU A 83 7.49 -33.93 16.48
N HIS A 84 6.63 -32.91 16.69
CA HIS A 84 5.49 -32.97 17.61
C HIS A 84 4.17 -32.71 16.87
N PHE A 85 3.27 -33.68 16.95
CA PHE A 85 2.09 -33.91 16.10
C PHE A 85 0.85 -33.05 16.45
N THR A 86 0.93 -32.07 17.36
CA THR A 86 -0.27 -31.57 18.06
C THR A 86 -0.74 -30.15 17.75
N GLN A 87 -0.08 -29.35 16.90
CA GLN A 87 -0.54 -27.97 16.63
C GLN A 87 -0.28 -27.52 15.18
N SER A 88 -1.25 -27.76 14.29
CA SER A 88 -1.34 -27.07 12.99
C SER A 88 -2.18 -25.80 13.15
N VAL A 89 -1.55 -24.63 13.04
CA VAL A 89 -2.26 -23.35 12.90
C VAL A 89 -2.77 -23.28 11.47
N SER A 90 -4.07 -23.04 11.28
CA SER A 90 -4.65 -22.89 9.95
C SER A 90 -4.10 -21.64 9.25
N LEU A 91 -4.04 -21.65 7.91
CA LEU A 91 -3.62 -20.48 7.13
C LEU A 91 -4.44 -19.21 7.47
N GLN A 92 -5.72 -19.40 7.84
CA GLN A 92 -6.59 -18.33 8.31
C GLN A 92 -6.16 -17.77 9.67
N ALA A 93 -5.84 -18.63 10.65
CA ALA A 93 -5.36 -18.18 11.94
C ALA A 93 -4.01 -17.46 11.83
N GLU A 94 -3.13 -17.94 10.93
CA GLU A 94 -1.87 -17.27 10.61
C GLU A 94 -2.11 -15.89 9.96
N ALA A 95 -3.09 -15.78 9.07
CA ALA A 95 -3.47 -14.50 8.45
C ALA A 95 -3.97 -13.49 9.49
N ASN A 96 -4.69 -13.93 10.52
CA ASN A 96 -5.12 -13.06 11.62
C ASN A 96 -3.92 -12.49 12.38
N VAL A 97 -2.98 -13.35 12.80
CA VAL A 97 -1.76 -12.93 13.50
C VAL A 97 -0.95 -11.95 12.66
N PHE A 98 -0.78 -12.24 11.36
CA PHE A 98 -0.01 -11.38 10.49
C PHE A 98 -0.72 -10.04 10.22
N ALA A 99 -2.05 -10.03 10.06
CA ALA A 99 -2.83 -8.80 9.95
C ALA A 99 -2.72 -7.92 11.21
N ASP A 100 -2.77 -8.52 12.41
CA ASP A 100 -2.57 -7.80 13.67
C ASP A 100 -1.15 -7.22 13.78
N ILE A 101 -0.13 -7.95 13.32
CA ILE A 101 1.25 -7.44 13.25
C ILE A 101 1.34 -6.21 12.33
N ILE A 102 0.73 -6.27 11.14
CA ILE A 102 0.70 -5.14 10.21
C ILE A 102 -0.03 -3.95 10.85
N ARG A 103 -1.22 -4.16 11.44
CA ARG A 103 -2.03 -3.12 12.04
C ARG A 103 -1.31 -2.43 13.20
N ASP A 104 -0.81 -3.21 14.15
CA ASP A 104 -0.41 -2.70 15.46
C ASP A 104 1.09 -2.50 15.57
N GLN A 105 1.87 -3.54 15.24
CA GLN A 105 3.30 -3.56 15.53
C GLN A 105 4.13 -2.88 14.42
N LEU A 106 3.58 -2.80 13.21
CA LEU A 106 4.19 -2.13 12.06
C LEU A 106 3.55 -0.76 11.79
N ALA A 107 2.85 -0.15 12.75
CA ALA A 107 2.17 1.15 12.58
C ALA A 107 3.10 2.29 12.11
N ASN A 108 4.40 2.20 12.45
CA ASN A 108 5.40 3.20 12.05
C ASN A 108 5.83 3.11 10.58
N TYR A 109 5.50 2.02 9.88
CA TYR A 109 5.78 1.90 8.45
C TYR A 109 4.61 2.44 7.64
N THR A 110 4.85 3.49 6.86
CA THR A 110 3.85 4.18 6.04
C THR A 110 3.60 3.45 4.71
N ASN A 111 4.56 2.63 4.24
CA ASN A 111 4.43 1.84 3.02
C ASN A 111 5.03 0.43 3.20
N ILE A 112 4.22 -0.59 2.98
CA ILE A 112 4.54 -2.01 3.14
C ILE A 112 4.32 -2.73 1.81
N VAL A 113 5.36 -3.37 1.29
CA VAL A 113 5.28 -4.24 0.12
C VAL A 113 5.35 -5.70 0.56
N LEU A 114 4.37 -6.51 0.16
CA LEU A 114 4.34 -7.94 0.48
C LEU A 114 4.88 -8.76 -0.69
N ILE A 115 5.86 -9.63 -0.44
CA ILE A 115 6.39 -10.58 -1.43
C ILE A 115 6.15 -12.00 -0.92
N GLY A 116 5.22 -12.69 -1.55
CA GLY A 116 4.82 -14.03 -1.15
C GLY A 116 5.24 -15.09 -2.16
N HIS A 117 5.89 -16.15 -1.69
CA HIS A 117 6.21 -17.32 -2.51
C HIS A 117 5.18 -18.42 -2.30
N SER A 118 4.64 -18.99 -3.38
CA SER A 118 3.75 -20.16 -3.30
C SER A 118 2.60 -19.93 -2.29
N MET A 119 2.43 -20.81 -1.30
CA MET A 119 1.46 -20.65 -0.21
C MET A 119 1.63 -19.33 0.58
N GLY A 120 2.83 -18.79 0.68
CA GLY A 120 3.09 -17.49 1.30
C GLY A 120 2.41 -16.33 0.57
N GLY A 121 2.24 -16.43 -0.76
CA GLY A 121 1.45 -15.47 -1.53
C GLY A 121 -0.04 -15.54 -1.22
N LEU A 122 -0.59 -16.73 -1.00
CA LEU A 122 -1.96 -16.89 -0.52
C LEU A 122 -2.13 -16.35 0.90
N LEU A 123 -1.14 -16.53 1.78
CA LEU A 123 -1.14 -15.90 3.10
C LEU A 123 -1.17 -14.37 2.99
N CYS A 124 -0.37 -13.76 2.09
CA CYS A 124 -0.42 -12.32 1.86
C CYS A 124 -1.81 -11.85 1.41
N LYS A 125 -2.45 -12.57 0.46
CA LYS A 125 -3.83 -12.27 0.05
C LYS A 125 -4.81 -12.45 1.22
N ALA A 126 -4.63 -13.47 2.05
CA ALA A 126 -5.47 -13.69 3.22
C ALA A 126 -5.36 -12.57 4.26
N VAL A 127 -4.16 -12.01 4.45
CA VAL A 127 -3.93 -10.86 5.33
C VAL A 127 -4.65 -9.63 4.82
N ILE A 128 -4.52 -9.32 3.52
CA ILE A 128 -5.26 -8.21 2.88
C ILE A 128 -6.76 -8.41 3.05
N HIS A 129 -7.27 -9.62 2.76
CA HIS A 129 -8.68 -9.96 2.96
C HIS A 129 -9.12 -9.72 4.42
N ARG A 130 -8.30 -10.12 5.40
CA ARG A 130 -8.61 -9.93 6.82
C ARG A 130 -8.65 -8.44 7.21
N LEU A 131 -7.76 -7.61 6.67
CA LEU A 131 -7.78 -6.16 6.89
C LEU A 131 -9.01 -5.49 6.27
N VAL A 132 -9.46 -5.97 5.10
CA VAL A 132 -10.73 -5.55 4.49
C VAL A 132 -11.92 -5.95 5.37
N GLU A 133 -11.98 -7.22 5.79
CA GLU A 133 -13.08 -7.76 6.60
C GLU A 133 -13.21 -7.06 7.96
N SER A 134 -12.08 -6.77 8.62
CA SER A 134 -12.05 -6.08 9.91
C SER A 134 -12.25 -4.57 9.81
N GLY A 135 -12.29 -4.00 8.61
CA GLY A 135 -12.37 -2.56 8.40
C GLY A 135 -11.13 -1.79 8.83
N ALA A 136 -9.97 -2.46 8.98
CA ALA A 136 -8.68 -1.88 9.38
C ALA A 136 -8.04 -1.04 8.25
N ARG A 137 -8.74 -0.01 7.78
CA ARG A 137 -8.36 0.79 6.61
C ARG A 137 -6.98 1.43 6.75
N ASN A 138 -6.64 1.96 7.91
CA ASN A 138 -5.32 2.58 8.13
C ASN A 138 -4.16 1.59 7.96
N ALA A 139 -4.39 0.29 8.19
CA ALA A 139 -3.40 -0.75 7.92
C ALA A 139 -3.42 -1.17 6.45
N LEU A 140 -4.62 -1.27 5.85
CA LEU A 140 -4.81 -1.64 4.46
C LEU A 140 -4.17 -0.62 3.48
N THR A 141 -4.36 0.68 3.70
CA THR A 141 -3.83 1.76 2.84
C THR A 141 -2.30 1.83 2.84
N ARG A 142 -1.67 1.31 3.90
CA ARG A 142 -0.21 1.20 4.02
C ARG A 142 0.35 0.03 3.22
N ILE A 143 -0.48 -0.92 2.75
CA ILE A 143 -0.02 -1.97 1.83
C ILE A 143 0.11 -1.35 0.43
N GLY A 144 1.33 -0.92 0.08
CA GLY A 144 1.63 -0.24 -1.18
C GLY A 144 1.81 -1.17 -2.37
N GLY A 145 1.98 -2.48 -2.14
CA GLY A 145 2.08 -3.45 -3.22
C GLY A 145 2.09 -4.91 -2.77
N LEU A 146 1.74 -5.80 -3.71
CA LEU A 146 1.75 -7.25 -3.55
C LEU A 146 2.46 -7.92 -4.73
N ILE A 147 3.46 -8.74 -4.45
CA ILE A 147 4.21 -9.49 -5.45
C ILE A 147 4.04 -10.98 -5.16
N LEU A 148 3.42 -11.68 -6.11
CA LEU A 148 3.12 -13.10 -6.06
C LEU A 148 4.16 -13.88 -6.85
N MET A 149 4.95 -14.72 -6.19
CA MET A 149 5.98 -15.53 -6.85
C MET A 149 5.57 -17.00 -6.84
N ALA A 150 5.25 -17.55 -8.01
CA ALA A 150 4.70 -18.90 -8.17
C ALA A 150 3.55 -19.20 -7.20
N THR A 151 2.61 -18.26 -7.04
CA THR A 151 1.47 -18.41 -6.13
C THR A 151 0.28 -19.06 -6.84
N PRO A 152 -0.27 -20.18 -6.33
CA PRO A 152 -1.47 -20.79 -6.91
C PRO A 152 -2.73 -20.04 -6.44
N GLN A 153 -3.15 -18.98 -7.13
CA GLN A 153 -4.25 -18.13 -6.65
C GLN A 153 -5.62 -18.83 -6.61
N LEU A 154 -5.85 -19.87 -7.41
CA LEU A 154 -7.05 -20.72 -7.32
C LEU A 154 -6.89 -21.94 -6.39
N GLY A 155 -5.75 -22.05 -5.70
CA GLY A 155 -5.28 -23.33 -5.19
C GLY A 155 -4.57 -24.15 -6.27
N SER A 156 -4.09 -25.34 -5.90
CA SER A 156 -3.31 -26.20 -6.81
C SER A 156 -4.16 -27.35 -7.33
N MET A 157 -4.37 -27.42 -8.65
CA MET A 157 -5.05 -28.56 -9.29
C MET A 157 -4.21 -29.84 -9.30
N ARG A 158 -2.89 -29.72 -9.09
CA ARG A 158 -1.92 -30.82 -9.13
C ARG A 158 -1.21 -30.93 -7.78
N ILE A 159 -1.95 -31.27 -6.73
CA ILE A 159 -1.33 -31.76 -5.50
C ILE A 159 -0.97 -33.23 -5.75
N PRO A 160 0.32 -33.63 -5.82
CA PRO A 160 0.69 -35.05 -5.93
C PRO A 160 0.04 -35.83 -4.78
N GLY A 161 -0.51 -37.01 -5.05
CA GLY A 161 -1.32 -37.78 -4.08
C GLY A 161 -0.63 -38.08 -2.74
N PHE A 162 0.71 -38.01 -2.67
CA PHE A 162 1.47 -38.15 -1.42
C PHE A 162 1.55 -36.86 -0.58
N LEU A 163 1.13 -35.69 -1.06
CA LEU A 163 1.08 -34.44 -0.28
C LEU A 163 -0.29 -34.15 0.31
N SER A 164 -1.36 -34.60 -0.37
CA SER A 164 -2.73 -34.55 0.15
C SER A 164 -2.93 -35.50 1.34
N MET A 165 -2.19 -36.61 1.37
CA MET A 165 -2.24 -37.61 2.45
C MET A 165 -1.53 -37.16 3.74
N PHE A 166 -0.67 -36.12 3.69
CA PHE A 166 0.23 -35.74 4.79
C PHE A 166 0.06 -34.32 5.33
N SER A 167 -0.95 -33.53 4.91
CA SER A 167 -1.15 -32.20 5.50
C SER A 167 -2.61 -31.72 5.53
N TYR A 168 -2.97 -31.03 6.61
CA TYR A 168 -4.20 -30.23 6.71
C TYR A 168 -4.08 -28.95 5.86
N ASP A 169 -2.87 -28.40 5.76
CA ASP A 169 -2.57 -27.17 4.99
C ASP A 169 -2.66 -27.37 3.46
N ALA A 170 -2.22 -28.51 2.91
CA ALA A 170 -2.44 -28.78 1.47
C ALA A 170 -3.92 -29.05 1.16
N ARG A 171 -4.73 -29.50 2.13
CA ARG A 171 -6.18 -29.60 1.97
C ARG A 171 -6.86 -28.22 1.96
N ALA A 172 -6.35 -27.25 2.72
CA ALA A 172 -6.79 -25.85 2.62
C ALA A 172 -6.44 -25.20 1.26
N LEU A 173 -5.45 -25.73 0.56
CA LEU A 173 -5.05 -25.36 -0.80
C LEU A 173 -5.78 -26.15 -1.91
N LYS A 174 -6.75 -27.00 -1.55
CA LYS A 174 -7.58 -27.70 -2.53
C LYS A 174 -8.28 -26.64 -3.39
N PRO A 175 -8.26 -26.76 -4.73
CA PRO A 175 -8.98 -25.86 -5.60
C PRO A 175 -10.43 -25.74 -5.14
N HIS A 176 -10.93 -24.50 -5.06
CA HIS A 176 -12.29 -24.19 -4.61
C HIS A 176 -12.60 -24.43 -3.13
N GLY A 177 -11.60 -24.50 -2.24
CA GLY A 177 -11.85 -24.42 -0.79
C GLY A 177 -12.51 -23.08 -0.41
N GLU A 178 -13.45 -23.09 0.55
CA GLU A 178 -14.19 -21.88 0.95
C GLU A 178 -13.27 -20.70 1.28
N PHE A 179 -12.12 -20.97 1.89
CA PHE A 179 -11.15 -19.93 2.25
C PHE A 179 -10.52 -19.23 1.03
N VAL A 180 -10.04 -19.99 0.05
CA VAL A 180 -9.46 -19.43 -1.19
C VAL A 180 -10.52 -18.68 -1.99
N THR A 181 -11.74 -19.21 -2.03
CA THR A 181 -12.89 -18.56 -2.68
C THR A 181 -13.24 -17.22 -2.00
N LYS A 182 -13.26 -17.16 -0.66
CA LYS A 182 -13.50 -15.91 0.09
C LYS A 182 -12.41 -14.86 -0.19
N ILE A 183 -11.15 -15.28 -0.22
CA ILE A 183 -10.03 -14.40 -0.57
C ILE A 183 -10.18 -13.84 -1.98
N ASN A 184 -10.46 -14.69 -2.97
CA ASN A 184 -10.59 -14.23 -4.35
C ASN A 184 -11.79 -13.30 -4.54
N ARG A 185 -12.95 -13.62 -3.93
CA ARG A 185 -14.11 -12.73 -3.92
C ARG A 185 -13.79 -11.38 -3.28
N SER A 186 -13.09 -11.38 -2.15
CA SER A 186 -12.68 -10.14 -1.49
C SER A 186 -11.76 -9.28 -2.36
N PHE A 187 -10.86 -9.89 -3.13
CA PHE A 187 -10.02 -9.15 -4.08
C PHE A 187 -10.86 -8.61 -5.24
N GLU A 188 -11.73 -9.43 -5.82
CA GLU A 188 -12.64 -9.02 -6.91
C GLU A 188 -13.57 -7.87 -6.51
N ASP A 189 -14.10 -7.89 -5.28
CA ASP A 189 -15.10 -6.94 -4.80
C ASP A 189 -14.48 -5.66 -4.23
N HIS A 190 -13.30 -5.75 -3.60
CA HIS A 190 -12.77 -4.67 -2.76
C HIS A 190 -11.38 -4.16 -3.13
N ILE A 191 -10.61 -4.88 -3.96
CA ILE A 191 -9.23 -4.50 -4.29
C ILE A 191 -9.09 -4.25 -5.79
N GLU A 192 -8.50 -3.11 -6.15
CA GLU A 192 -8.05 -2.81 -7.50
C GLU A 192 -6.57 -3.12 -7.62
N LEU A 193 -6.21 -3.89 -8.65
CA LEU A 193 -4.86 -4.47 -8.78
C LEU A 193 -3.94 -3.61 -9.63
N ASP A 194 -4.49 -2.66 -10.38
CA ASP A 194 -3.75 -1.71 -11.20
C ASP A 194 -3.84 -0.28 -10.64
N GLU A 195 -2.69 0.31 -10.28
CA GLU A 195 -2.60 1.70 -9.84
C GLU A 195 -3.08 2.73 -10.86
N LYS A 196 -3.22 2.34 -12.13
CA LYS A 196 -3.66 3.21 -13.20
C LYS A 196 -5.18 3.22 -13.39
N ALA A 197 -5.90 2.33 -12.71
CA ALA A 197 -7.35 2.29 -12.76
C ALA A 197 -7.95 3.37 -11.83
N ASP A 198 -8.96 4.07 -12.32
CA ASP A 198 -9.70 5.05 -11.52
C ASP A 198 -10.89 4.33 -10.84
N THR A 199 -10.92 4.27 -9.50
CA THR A 199 -11.94 3.53 -8.75
C THR A 199 -12.36 4.18 -7.43
N LEU A 200 -13.67 4.35 -7.24
CA LEU A 200 -14.24 4.90 -6.01
C LEU A 200 -14.41 3.82 -4.93
N ARG A 201 -14.72 2.59 -5.36
CA ARG A 201 -15.26 1.52 -4.50
C ARG A 201 -14.21 0.55 -3.97
N LYS A 202 -13.02 0.55 -4.57
CA LYS A 202 -11.97 -0.41 -4.27
C LYS A 202 -10.73 0.29 -3.74
N GLU A 203 -10.05 -0.36 -2.80
CA GLU A 203 -8.73 0.05 -2.37
C GLU A 203 -7.71 -0.38 -3.43
N THR A 204 -6.75 0.49 -3.76
CA THR A 204 -5.77 0.19 -4.81
C THR A 204 -4.50 -0.42 -4.20
N ILE A 205 -4.31 -1.72 -4.43
CA ILE A 205 -3.11 -2.47 -4.03
C ILE A 205 -2.47 -3.06 -5.29
N PRO A 206 -1.49 -2.36 -5.87
CA PRO A 206 -0.74 -2.79 -7.04
C PRO A 206 -0.25 -4.23 -6.87
N THR A 207 -0.72 -5.11 -7.75
CA THR A 207 -0.39 -6.54 -7.67
C THR A 207 0.35 -7.01 -8.90
N TRP A 208 1.38 -7.83 -8.70
CA TRP A 208 2.25 -8.35 -9.74
C TRP A 208 2.53 -9.83 -9.53
N ALA A 209 2.79 -10.56 -10.61
CA ALA A 209 3.11 -11.99 -10.53
C ALA A 209 4.38 -12.37 -11.30
N VAL A 210 5.20 -13.23 -10.70
CA VAL A 210 6.34 -13.90 -11.33
C VAL A 210 6.08 -15.39 -11.44
N GLU A 211 6.26 -15.93 -12.65
CA GLU A 211 5.94 -17.30 -13.03
C GLU A 211 7.16 -18.01 -13.61
N GLY A 212 7.40 -19.25 -13.21
CA GLY A 212 8.47 -20.07 -13.78
C GLY A 212 7.98 -20.88 -14.98
N ILE A 213 8.69 -20.85 -16.11
CA ILE A 213 8.33 -21.67 -17.29
C ILE A 213 8.35 -23.18 -17.02
N SER A 214 9.11 -23.62 -16.02
CA SER A 214 9.24 -25.02 -15.62
C SER A 214 8.58 -25.27 -14.26
N ASP A 215 7.61 -24.42 -13.87
CA ASP A 215 6.80 -24.66 -12.69
C ASP A 215 5.78 -25.77 -12.97
N LEU A 216 5.99 -26.93 -12.34
CA LEU A 216 5.11 -28.09 -12.46
C LEU A 216 3.96 -28.06 -11.43
N TRP A 217 4.00 -27.15 -10.46
CA TRP A 217 3.13 -27.12 -9.28
C TRP A 217 1.99 -26.13 -9.42
N VAL A 218 2.24 -25.05 -10.15
CA VAL A 218 1.29 -23.95 -10.36
C VAL A 218 0.99 -23.83 -11.83
N ASP A 219 -0.29 -23.88 -12.17
CA ASP A 219 -0.76 -23.61 -13.52
C ASP A 219 -0.60 -22.10 -13.83
N PRO A 220 -0.05 -21.70 -14.99
CA PRO A 220 0.12 -20.28 -15.37
C PRO A 220 -1.18 -19.48 -15.37
N LEU A 221 -2.34 -20.13 -15.56
CA LEU A 221 -3.63 -19.45 -15.42
C LEU A 221 -3.92 -19.17 -13.94
N SER A 222 -3.61 -20.09 -13.03
CA SER A 222 -3.82 -19.91 -11.58
C SER A 222 -2.91 -18.83 -10.99
N SER A 223 -1.70 -18.65 -11.49
CA SER A 223 -0.78 -17.60 -11.00
C SER A 223 -1.12 -16.19 -11.48
N GLY A 224 -1.74 -16.06 -12.66
CA GLY A 224 -1.99 -14.77 -13.31
C GLY A 224 -3.40 -14.21 -13.19
N ILE A 225 -4.28 -14.81 -12.36
CA ILE A 225 -5.70 -14.42 -12.31
C ILE A 225 -5.87 -12.97 -11.90
N GLY A 226 -6.74 -12.27 -12.62
CA GLY A 226 -7.06 -10.87 -12.41
C GLY A 226 -5.96 -9.91 -12.87
N LEU A 227 -4.82 -10.41 -13.37
CA LEU A 227 -3.68 -9.59 -13.77
C LEU A 227 -3.57 -9.49 -15.29
N ALA A 228 -3.42 -8.25 -15.77
CA ALA A 228 -3.03 -7.98 -17.15
C ALA A 228 -1.64 -8.55 -17.45
N SER A 229 -1.35 -8.82 -18.72
CA SER A 229 -0.05 -9.36 -19.17
C SER A 229 1.13 -8.47 -18.77
N SER A 230 0.96 -7.14 -18.77
CA SER A 230 1.96 -6.16 -18.33
C SER A 230 2.37 -6.29 -16.86
N ARG A 231 1.55 -6.96 -16.04
CA ARG A 231 1.77 -7.18 -14.60
C ARG A 231 2.29 -8.58 -14.29
N ARG A 232 2.61 -9.36 -15.33
CA ARG A 232 3.11 -10.73 -15.22
C ARG A 232 4.50 -10.83 -15.83
N LYS A 233 5.41 -11.50 -15.13
CA LYS A 233 6.74 -11.82 -15.62
C LYS A 233 6.94 -13.32 -15.64
N VAL A 234 7.18 -13.86 -16.82
CA VAL A 234 7.58 -15.26 -17.00
C VAL A 234 9.11 -15.33 -17.05
N VAL A 235 9.69 -16.20 -16.23
CA VAL A 235 11.16 -16.38 -16.12
C VAL A 235 11.57 -17.84 -16.26
N ARG A 236 12.84 -18.06 -16.58
CA ARG A 236 13.44 -19.40 -16.54
C ARG A 236 13.61 -19.87 -15.11
N GLY A 237 13.14 -21.07 -14.78
CA GLY A 237 13.32 -21.67 -13.46
C GLY A 237 12.16 -22.58 -13.06
N SER A 238 12.42 -23.39 -12.03
CA SER A 238 11.43 -24.19 -11.33
C SER A 238 10.72 -23.39 -10.24
N HIS A 239 9.65 -23.96 -9.67
CA HIS A 239 8.85 -23.39 -8.59
C HIS A 239 9.65 -22.75 -7.44
N THR A 240 10.79 -23.35 -7.06
CA THR A 240 11.65 -22.89 -5.97
C THR A 240 12.87 -22.10 -6.42
N ALA A 241 13.25 -22.19 -7.69
CA ALA A 241 14.42 -21.50 -8.22
C ALA A 241 14.13 -20.02 -8.56
N ILE A 242 12.89 -19.70 -8.96
CA ILE A 242 12.52 -18.33 -9.38
C ILE A 242 12.66 -17.29 -8.25
N VAL A 243 12.68 -17.73 -6.99
CA VAL A 243 12.82 -16.88 -5.79
C VAL A 243 14.26 -16.83 -5.26
N LYS A 244 15.23 -17.45 -5.95
CA LYS A 244 16.63 -17.55 -5.53
C LYS A 244 17.59 -17.03 -6.60
N PRO A 245 17.62 -15.71 -6.85
CA PRO A 245 18.51 -15.11 -7.82
C PRO A 245 19.96 -15.42 -7.45
N SER A 246 20.72 -15.89 -8.44
CA SER A 246 22.16 -16.14 -8.30
C SER A 246 22.97 -14.83 -8.21
N ASN A 247 22.50 -13.78 -8.88
CA ASN A 247 23.10 -12.44 -8.92
C ASN A 247 22.01 -11.35 -9.11
N LYS A 248 22.44 -10.08 -9.11
CA LYS A 248 21.55 -8.91 -9.29
C LYS A 248 21.05 -8.71 -10.72
N ASP A 249 21.61 -9.45 -11.69
CA ASP A 249 21.19 -9.40 -13.10
C ASP A 249 20.15 -10.47 -13.43
N ALA A 250 19.72 -11.27 -12.44
CA ALA A 250 18.70 -12.28 -12.65
C ALA A 250 17.35 -11.63 -13.02
N ASP A 251 16.72 -12.09 -14.10
CA ASP A 251 15.46 -11.54 -14.65
C ASP A 251 14.36 -11.34 -13.59
N ALA A 252 14.19 -12.33 -12.71
CA ALA A 252 13.18 -12.27 -11.65
C ALA A 252 13.49 -11.17 -10.63
N TYR A 253 14.76 -11.00 -10.27
CA TYR A 253 15.18 -10.00 -9.30
C TYR A 253 15.05 -8.58 -9.86
N MET A 254 15.58 -8.30 -11.07
CA MET A 254 15.50 -6.98 -11.67
C MET A 254 14.05 -6.51 -11.81
N TRP A 255 13.17 -7.40 -12.27
CA TRP A 255 11.76 -7.07 -12.45
C TRP A 255 11.05 -6.84 -11.10
N VAL A 256 11.28 -7.69 -10.11
CA VAL A 256 10.68 -7.50 -8.77
C VAL A 256 11.20 -6.23 -8.11
N LYS A 257 12.50 -5.92 -8.23
CA LYS A 257 13.09 -4.67 -7.72
C LYS A 257 12.37 -3.46 -8.32
N GLU A 258 12.20 -3.42 -9.64
CA GLU A 258 11.46 -2.36 -10.33
C GLU A 258 10.02 -2.24 -9.79
N ARG A 259 9.32 -3.35 -9.52
CA ARG A 259 7.96 -3.31 -8.96
C ARG A 259 7.92 -2.86 -7.50
N VAL A 260 8.91 -3.22 -6.70
CA VAL A 260 9.09 -2.67 -5.36
C VAL A 260 9.27 -1.16 -5.46
N GLU A 261 10.18 -0.67 -6.31
CA GLU A 261 10.40 0.77 -6.49
C GLU A 261 9.14 1.51 -6.96
N ILE A 262 8.36 0.95 -7.89
CA ILE A 262 7.06 1.50 -8.30
C ILE A 262 6.10 1.57 -7.10
N ALA A 263 5.99 0.51 -6.30
CA ALA A 263 5.12 0.49 -5.12
C ALA A 263 5.56 1.52 -4.05
N LEU A 264 6.88 1.72 -3.88
CA LEU A 264 7.43 2.68 -2.93
C LEU A 264 7.24 4.14 -3.37
N HIS A 265 7.30 4.40 -4.67
CA HIS A 265 7.30 5.75 -5.25
C HIS A 265 6.02 6.11 -6.00
N ARG A 266 4.95 5.31 -5.87
CA ARG A 266 3.66 5.58 -6.52
C ARG A 266 3.06 6.94 -6.15
N PHE A 267 3.40 7.43 -4.96
CA PHE A 267 2.98 8.75 -4.50
C PHE A 267 4.20 9.66 -4.37
N LYS A 268 4.17 10.74 -5.15
CA LYS A 268 5.16 11.82 -5.10
C LYS A 268 4.80 12.86 -4.04
N TYR A 269 3.50 13.01 -3.75
CA TYR A 269 2.99 14.00 -2.81
C TYR A 269 2.14 13.33 -1.72
N ASP A 270 2.23 13.84 -0.50
CA ASP A 270 1.34 13.46 0.58
C ASP A 270 -0.03 14.12 0.41
N VAL A 271 -0.06 15.34 -0.13
CA VAL A 271 -1.30 16.11 -0.31
C VAL A 271 -1.31 16.85 -1.65
N PHE A 272 -2.42 16.76 -2.36
CA PHE A 272 -2.79 17.70 -3.43
C PHE A 272 -3.71 18.77 -2.85
N ILE A 273 -3.37 20.06 -3.00
CA ILE A 273 -4.26 21.17 -2.63
C ILE A 273 -4.84 21.82 -3.88
N ALA A 274 -6.16 21.72 -4.00
CA ALA A 274 -6.95 22.48 -4.96
C ALA A 274 -7.38 23.81 -4.34
N ALA A 275 -6.95 24.93 -4.92
CA ALA A 275 -7.39 26.27 -4.53
C ALA A 275 -7.61 27.15 -5.75
N ALA A 276 -8.67 27.96 -5.72
CA ALA A 276 -9.05 28.76 -6.88
C ALA A 276 -8.00 29.83 -7.19
N MET A 277 -7.54 29.85 -8.44
CA MET A 277 -6.57 30.83 -8.95
C MET A 277 -7.20 31.77 -9.98
N ALA A 278 -7.73 31.24 -11.09
CA ALA A 278 -8.31 32.05 -12.17
C ALA A 278 -9.60 32.78 -11.78
N GLY A 279 -10.36 32.21 -10.85
CA GLY A 279 -11.70 32.67 -10.48
C GLY A 279 -11.73 33.84 -9.47
N THR A 280 -10.57 34.35 -9.04
CA THR A 280 -10.50 35.54 -8.18
C THR A 280 -10.83 36.80 -8.96
N ALA A 281 -11.36 37.81 -8.28
CA ALA A 281 -11.75 39.09 -8.88
C ALA A 281 -10.53 39.87 -9.38
N ASP A 282 -9.48 39.96 -8.55
CA ASP A 282 -8.27 40.72 -8.82
C ASP A 282 -7.02 40.01 -8.26
N ASP A 283 -5.86 40.66 -8.43
CA ASP A 283 -4.57 40.15 -7.94
C ASP A 283 -4.45 40.20 -6.42
N ALA A 284 -5.09 41.16 -5.75
CA ALA A 284 -5.03 41.27 -4.29
C ALA A 284 -5.74 40.10 -3.62
N GLU A 285 -6.94 39.77 -4.10
CA GLU A 285 -7.69 38.59 -3.66
C GLU A 285 -6.96 37.28 -3.99
N TYR A 286 -6.29 37.22 -5.16
CA TYR A 286 -5.42 36.09 -5.49
C TYR A 286 -4.29 35.91 -4.49
N GLN A 287 -3.57 36.99 -4.13
CA GLN A 287 -2.49 36.92 -3.15
C GLN A 287 -2.99 36.49 -1.77
N GLU A 288 -4.13 37.04 -1.31
CA GLU A 288 -4.70 36.65 -0.02
C GLU A 288 -5.01 35.15 0.04
N HIS A 289 -5.64 34.61 -1.01
CA HIS A 289 -5.92 33.18 -1.12
C HIS A 289 -4.64 32.35 -1.17
N ARG A 290 -3.66 32.77 -1.99
CA ARG A 290 -2.37 32.09 -2.14
C ARG A 290 -1.62 32.04 -0.82
N ASP A 291 -1.56 33.15 -0.10
CA ASP A 291 -0.87 33.23 1.21
C ASP A 291 -1.54 32.33 2.25
N ALA A 292 -2.86 32.21 2.25
CA ALA A 292 -3.58 31.28 3.10
C ALA A 292 -3.20 29.82 2.80
N VAL A 293 -3.13 29.45 1.52
CA VAL A 293 -2.72 28.11 1.09
C VAL A 293 -1.26 27.83 1.43
N LEU A 294 -0.36 28.78 1.20
CA LEU A 294 1.07 28.62 1.57
C LEU A 294 1.25 28.43 3.07
N ALA A 295 0.52 29.17 3.90
CA ALA A 295 0.54 28.96 5.34
C ALA A 295 -0.03 27.58 5.73
N LEU A 296 -1.07 27.11 5.04
CA LEU A 296 -1.59 25.76 5.23
C LEU A 296 -0.55 24.69 4.86
N ILE A 297 0.20 24.87 3.78
CA ILE A 297 1.30 23.97 3.39
C ILE A 297 2.34 23.88 4.50
N GLU A 298 2.72 25.00 5.10
CA GLU A 298 3.68 25.00 6.21
C GLU A 298 3.14 24.27 7.45
N VAL A 299 1.85 24.40 7.77
CA VAL A 299 1.22 23.59 8.84
C VAL A 299 1.24 22.11 8.49
N LEU A 300 0.91 21.72 7.26
CA LEU A 300 0.90 20.31 6.84
C LEU A 300 2.29 19.68 6.97
N LYS A 301 3.34 20.39 6.56
CA LYS A 301 4.73 19.92 6.67
C LYS A 301 5.20 19.82 8.11
N ASN A 302 4.94 20.84 8.91
CA ASN A 302 5.54 20.98 10.25
C ASN A 302 4.73 20.28 11.34
N ASN A 303 3.43 20.09 11.14
CA ASN A 303 2.54 19.55 12.18
C ASN A 303 1.87 18.24 11.79
N CYS A 304 1.65 17.96 10.50
CA CYS A 304 0.82 16.84 10.05
C CYS A 304 1.59 15.73 9.31
N ASN A 305 2.93 15.72 9.38
CA ASN A 305 3.80 14.76 8.71
C ASN A 305 3.47 14.59 7.20
N CYS A 306 3.20 15.72 6.53
CA CYS A 306 2.96 15.80 5.10
C CYS A 306 4.07 16.65 4.44
N PRO A 307 5.32 16.16 4.39
CA PRO A 307 6.47 16.92 3.89
C PRO A 307 6.36 17.30 2.41
N SER A 308 5.65 16.50 1.59
CA SER A 308 5.49 16.75 0.16
C SER A 308 4.06 17.18 -0.17
N VAL A 309 3.89 18.42 -0.64
CA VAL A 309 2.57 18.97 -1.00
C VAL A 309 2.60 19.57 -2.39
N PHE A 310 1.65 19.17 -3.23
CA PHE A 310 1.42 19.78 -4.54
C PHE A 310 0.37 20.89 -4.44
N TYR A 311 0.72 22.05 -4.97
CA TYR A 311 -0.20 23.17 -5.18
C TYR A 311 0.28 23.97 -6.39
N ALA A 312 -0.57 24.06 -7.43
CA ALA A 312 -0.24 24.75 -8.68
C ALA A 312 0.16 26.22 -8.48
N GLY A 313 -0.41 26.91 -7.48
CA GLY A 313 -0.08 28.31 -7.18
C GLY A 313 1.30 28.54 -6.53
N THR A 314 2.05 27.48 -6.22
CA THR A 314 3.39 27.61 -5.62
C THR A 314 4.34 28.35 -6.57
N SER A 315 4.36 27.96 -7.85
CA SER A 315 5.22 28.51 -8.90
C SER A 315 4.62 29.68 -9.68
N LEU A 316 3.40 30.11 -9.33
CA LEU A 316 2.68 31.19 -10.00
C LEU A 316 2.57 32.37 -9.02
N PRO A 317 3.53 33.32 -9.01
CA PRO A 317 3.47 34.45 -8.09
C PRO A 317 2.44 35.50 -8.51
N VAL A 318 2.03 35.53 -9.79
CA VAL A 318 1.08 36.51 -10.34
C VAL A 318 0.07 35.81 -11.24
N LYS A 319 -1.13 36.41 -11.35
CA LYS A 319 -2.26 35.82 -12.06
C LYS A 319 -1.93 35.55 -13.53
N ASP A 320 -1.16 36.38 -14.23
CA ASP A 320 -0.97 36.26 -15.69
C ASP A 320 0.10 35.26 -16.18
N ALA A 321 0.74 34.50 -15.28
CA ALA A 321 1.82 33.57 -15.63
C ALA A 321 1.34 32.19 -16.14
N TRP A 322 0.22 32.11 -16.86
CA TRP A 322 -0.42 30.82 -17.20
C TRP A 322 0.35 30.01 -18.26
N ASP A 323 0.63 28.75 -17.93
CA ASP A 323 0.93 27.71 -18.92
C ASP A 323 -0.26 27.50 -19.88
N PRO A 324 -0.02 26.95 -21.09
CA PRO A 324 -1.11 26.52 -21.97
C PRO A 324 -2.08 25.62 -21.20
N LYS A 325 -3.38 25.97 -21.18
CA LYS A 325 -4.42 25.32 -20.34
C LYS A 325 -4.44 23.77 -20.39
N ILE A 326 -4.02 23.18 -21.52
CA ILE A 326 -3.93 21.73 -21.71
C ILE A 326 -2.78 21.11 -20.89
N LEU A 327 -1.63 21.79 -20.82
CA LEU A 327 -0.46 21.33 -20.07
C LEU A 327 -0.73 21.41 -18.56
N ALA A 328 -1.35 22.50 -18.10
CA ALA A 328 -1.77 22.65 -16.71
C ALA A 328 -2.71 21.52 -16.27
N LEU A 329 -3.71 21.18 -17.09
CA LEU A 329 -4.61 20.07 -16.80
C LEU A 329 -3.84 18.74 -16.69
N GLN A 330 -2.98 18.40 -17.66
CA GLN A 330 -2.23 17.14 -17.60
C GLN A 330 -1.35 17.03 -16.35
N ILE A 331 -0.69 18.12 -15.97
CA ILE A 331 0.16 18.20 -14.78
C ILE A 331 -0.68 18.02 -13.51
N ASP A 332 -1.77 18.78 -13.37
CA ASP A 332 -2.66 18.68 -12.20
C ASP A 332 -3.29 17.29 -12.12
N LEU A 333 -3.66 16.72 -13.28
CA LEU A 333 -4.26 15.40 -13.31
C LEU A 333 -3.28 14.32 -12.84
N GLN A 334 -2.04 14.39 -13.32
CA GLN A 334 -0.99 13.48 -12.91
C GLN A 334 -0.62 13.67 -11.43
N ALA A 335 -0.46 14.92 -10.98
CA ALA A 335 -0.15 15.24 -9.60
C ALA A 335 -1.24 14.75 -8.64
N MET A 336 -2.51 14.84 -9.03
CA MET A 336 -3.63 14.27 -8.27
C MET A 336 -3.44 12.76 -8.09
N ARG A 337 -3.19 12.01 -9.17
CA ARG A 337 -2.96 10.56 -9.10
C ARG A 337 -1.77 10.23 -8.19
N GLU A 338 -0.68 10.98 -8.32
CA GLU A 338 0.55 10.84 -7.53
C GLU A 338 0.46 11.41 -6.09
N SER A 339 -0.71 11.90 -5.66
CA SER A 339 -0.93 12.40 -4.30
C SER A 339 -1.66 11.39 -3.42
N LYS A 340 -1.25 11.19 -2.16
CA LYS A 340 -1.95 10.30 -1.22
C LYS A 340 -3.33 10.84 -0.85
N ASN A 341 -3.39 12.13 -0.52
CA ASN A 341 -4.58 12.81 0.00
C ASN A 341 -4.94 14.03 -0.82
N PHE A 342 -6.15 14.55 -0.60
CA PHE A 342 -6.67 15.73 -1.26
C PHE A 342 -7.17 16.78 -0.26
N ILE A 343 -6.91 18.05 -0.54
CA ILE A 343 -7.53 19.18 0.15
C ILE A 343 -8.18 20.10 -0.89
N LEU A 344 -9.44 20.44 -0.66
CA LEU A 344 -10.12 21.54 -1.33
C LEU A 344 -10.09 22.76 -0.41
N PHE A 345 -9.40 23.82 -0.82
CA PHE A 345 -9.49 25.13 -0.18
C PHE A 345 -10.47 26.01 -0.96
N PHE A 346 -11.65 26.25 -0.38
CA PHE A 346 -12.77 26.93 -1.04
C PHE A 346 -13.37 28.02 -0.13
N PRO A 347 -12.68 29.17 0.00
CA PRO A 347 -13.04 30.21 0.98
C PRO A 347 -14.31 30.98 0.61
N LYS A 348 -14.79 30.89 -0.63
CA LYS A 348 -16.02 31.51 -1.11
C LYS A 348 -16.52 30.81 -2.36
N LYS A 349 -17.80 30.98 -2.68
CA LYS A 349 -18.41 30.46 -3.90
C LYS A 349 -17.88 31.17 -5.14
N ILE A 350 -16.99 30.51 -5.87
CA ILE A 350 -16.40 30.98 -7.12
C ILE A 350 -16.36 29.89 -8.19
N PRO A 351 -16.66 30.19 -9.46
CA PRO A 351 -16.44 29.26 -10.56
C PRO A 351 -14.95 28.93 -10.68
N SER A 352 -14.60 27.66 -10.50
CA SER A 352 -13.21 27.22 -10.54
C SER A 352 -13.10 25.70 -10.81
N SER A 353 -12.00 25.29 -11.45
CA SER A 353 -11.67 23.89 -11.74
C SER A 353 -11.51 23.04 -10.47
N VAL A 354 -11.28 23.67 -9.31
CA VAL A 354 -11.13 22.98 -8.03
C VAL A 354 -12.31 22.10 -7.65
N LEU A 355 -13.52 22.43 -8.13
CA LEU A 355 -14.72 21.60 -7.93
C LEU A 355 -14.68 20.33 -8.79
N TYR A 356 -14.12 20.41 -10.00
CA TYR A 356 -13.85 19.26 -10.85
C TYR A 356 -12.76 18.38 -10.22
N GLU A 357 -11.68 18.98 -9.74
CA GLU A 357 -10.60 18.27 -9.03
C GLU A 357 -11.13 17.56 -7.77
N ALA A 358 -12.01 18.20 -7.00
CA ALA A 358 -12.66 17.57 -5.84
C ALA A 358 -13.51 16.36 -6.23
N GLY A 359 -14.33 16.48 -7.29
CA GLY A 359 -15.10 15.35 -7.80
C GLY A 359 -14.22 14.19 -8.25
N TRP A 360 -13.07 14.49 -8.86
CA TRP A 360 -12.16 13.46 -9.33
C TRP A 360 -11.35 12.82 -8.21
N ALA A 361 -10.95 13.57 -7.19
CA ALA A 361 -10.35 13.04 -5.97
C ALA A 361 -11.27 12.00 -5.29
N LEU A 362 -12.58 12.25 -5.29
CA LEU A 362 -13.57 11.28 -4.82
C LEU A 362 -13.56 10.01 -5.67
N ILE A 363 -13.58 10.12 -7.00
CA ILE A 363 -13.52 8.96 -7.91
C ILE A 363 -12.24 8.16 -7.74
N LEU A 364 -11.12 8.79 -7.39
CA LEU A 364 -9.86 8.12 -7.07
C LEU A 364 -9.82 7.55 -5.64
N GLY A 365 -10.90 7.70 -4.87
CA GLY A 365 -11.04 7.19 -3.52
C GLY A 365 -10.17 7.90 -2.47
N LYS A 366 -9.64 9.09 -2.77
CA LYS A 366 -8.67 9.76 -1.90
C LYS A 366 -9.31 10.27 -0.60
N PRO A 367 -8.66 10.09 0.56
CA PRO A 367 -8.99 10.86 1.75
C PRO A 367 -8.96 12.35 1.43
N SER A 368 -10.06 13.04 1.75
CA SER A 368 -10.30 14.40 1.30
C SER A 368 -10.69 15.30 2.46
N ILE A 369 -10.15 16.51 2.49
CA ILE A 369 -10.54 17.56 3.44
C ILE A 369 -11.03 18.78 2.67
N TYR A 370 -12.23 19.26 2.97
CA TYR A 370 -12.79 20.46 2.37
C TYR A 370 -12.78 21.57 3.41
N ILE A 371 -12.10 22.67 3.10
CA ILE A 371 -11.99 23.85 3.94
C ILE A 371 -12.86 24.94 3.32
N THR A 372 -13.90 25.35 4.05
CA THR A 372 -14.91 26.33 3.64
C THR A 372 -15.27 27.22 4.83
N PRO A 373 -15.70 28.47 4.67
CA PRO A 373 -16.13 29.28 5.81
C PRO A 373 -17.43 28.77 6.43
N ASN A 374 -18.33 28.18 5.62
CA ASN A 374 -19.66 27.75 6.04
C ASN A 374 -20.29 26.80 4.99
N ASP A 375 -21.50 26.29 5.28
CA ASP A 375 -22.24 25.34 4.42
C ASP A 375 -22.84 25.95 3.15
N LYS A 376 -22.86 27.28 3.01
CA LYS A 376 -23.47 27.94 1.86
C LYS A 376 -22.53 28.06 0.68
N GLU A 377 -21.22 27.94 0.91
CA GLU A 377 -20.22 28.13 -0.15
C GLU A 377 -20.05 26.88 -1.00
N LEU A 378 -19.97 25.70 -0.39
CA LEU A 378 -19.82 24.45 -1.13
C LEU A 378 -21.10 24.16 -1.94
N PRO A 379 -20.96 23.61 -3.16
CA PRO A 379 -22.09 23.05 -3.89
C PRO A 379 -22.82 21.97 -3.07
N PHE A 380 -24.13 21.85 -3.28
CA PHE A 380 -25.01 20.92 -2.56
C PHE A 380 -24.41 19.52 -2.37
N LEU A 381 -23.93 18.88 -3.44
CA LEU A 381 -23.36 17.53 -3.36
C LEU A 381 -22.06 17.44 -2.54
N LEU A 382 -21.25 18.50 -2.50
CA LEU A 382 -19.99 18.50 -1.74
C LEU A 382 -20.22 18.78 -0.25
N ASN A 383 -21.29 19.49 0.13
CA ASN A 383 -21.66 19.68 1.53
C ASN A 383 -22.01 18.36 2.22
N ASP A 384 -22.70 17.47 1.50
CA ASP A 384 -23.12 16.18 2.06
C ASP A 384 -22.11 15.05 1.81
N ALA A 385 -21.00 15.34 1.12
CA ALA A 385 -19.97 14.35 0.81
C ALA A 385 -19.40 13.69 2.08
N GLY A 386 -19.28 14.42 3.19
CA GLY A 386 -18.82 13.86 4.47
C GLY A 386 -19.74 12.77 5.05
N GLN A 387 -21.02 12.78 4.70
CA GLN A 387 -22.02 11.80 5.16
C GLN A 387 -22.31 10.72 4.11
N ALA A 388 -22.09 11.04 2.84
CA ALA A 388 -22.40 10.15 1.72
C ALA A 388 -21.50 8.90 1.65
N PHE A 389 -20.29 8.96 2.22
CA PHE A 389 -19.37 7.84 2.22
C PHE A 389 -19.33 7.14 3.58
N PRO A 390 -19.61 5.82 3.66
CA PRO A 390 -19.72 5.07 4.92
C PRO A 390 -18.41 4.95 5.69
N ASP A 391 -17.31 5.44 5.12
CA ASP A 391 -15.97 5.47 5.71
C ASP A 391 -15.53 6.86 6.17
N GLN A 392 -16.40 7.88 6.03
CA GLN A 392 -16.07 9.27 6.34
C GLN A 392 -14.76 9.73 5.69
N ARG A 393 -14.50 9.27 4.44
CA ARG A 393 -13.30 9.65 3.68
C ARG A 393 -13.21 11.14 3.39
N VAL A 394 -14.32 11.87 3.51
CA VAL A 394 -14.38 13.32 3.37
C VAL A 394 -14.62 13.95 4.73
N ARG A 395 -13.76 14.89 5.13
CA ARG A 395 -13.98 15.77 6.28
C ARG A 395 -14.20 17.20 5.80
N ILE A 396 -15.09 17.93 6.45
CA ILE A 396 -15.38 19.32 6.11
C ILE A 396 -15.04 20.19 7.31
N PHE A 397 -14.08 21.09 7.16
CA PHE A 397 -13.72 22.11 8.13
C PHE A 397 -14.42 23.41 7.79
N LYS A 398 -15.27 23.86 8.70
CA LYS A 398 -16.08 25.07 8.56
C LYS A 398 -15.44 26.19 9.36
N CYS A 399 -14.59 26.98 8.71
CA CYS A 399 -13.83 28.01 9.39
C CYS A 399 -13.62 29.23 8.49
N ALA A 400 -14.25 30.34 8.87
CA ALA A 400 -14.12 31.62 8.16
C ALA A 400 -12.82 32.37 8.51
N ASP A 401 -12.21 32.02 9.64
CA ASP A 401 -11.01 32.69 10.15
C ASP A 401 -9.76 31.86 9.83
N ARG A 402 -8.79 32.49 9.16
CA ARG A 402 -7.55 31.84 8.71
C ARG A 402 -6.75 31.25 9.88
N GLU A 403 -6.59 31.98 10.99
CA GLU A 403 -5.78 31.50 12.11
C GLU A 403 -6.43 30.30 12.80
N LYS A 404 -7.75 30.34 13.00
CA LYS A 404 -8.50 29.22 13.56
C LYS A 404 -8.43 28.00 12.66
N MET A 405 -8.53 28.18 11.33
CA MET A 405 -8.38 27.10 10.36
C MET A 405 -7.01 26.42 10.49
N LEU A 406 -5.92 27.21 10.50
CA LEU A 406 -4.57 26.69 10.63
C LEU A 406 -4.35 25.94 11.97
N LYS A 407 -4.86 26.51 13.07
CA LYS A 407 -4.80 25.86 14.41
C LYS A 407 -5.58 24.55 14.45
N GLU A 408 -6.77 24.52 13.84
CA GLU A 408 -7.60 23.32 13.79
C GLU A 408 -6.90 22.22 13.00
N VAL A 409 -6.39 22.51 11.79
CA VAL A 409 -5.61 21.55 10.99
C VAL A 409 -4.39 21.03 11.78
N ALA A 410 -3.61 21.94 12.39
CA ALA A 410 -2.44 21.58 13.18
C ALA A 410 -2.77 20.64 14.35
N SER A 411 -3.96 20.79 14.95
CA SER A 411 -4.36 19.99 16.12
C SER A 411 -4.54 18.50 15.84
N TYR A 412 -4.75 18.10 14.58
CA TYR A 412 -4.89 16.70 14.20
C TYR A 412 -3.56 15.96 14.11
N GLY A 413 -2.47 16.67 13.88
CA GLY A 413 -1.16 16.08 13.60
C GLY A 413 -1.22 15.03 12.49
N ASP A 414 -0.54 13.90 12.68
CA ASP A 414 -0.49 12.77 11.75
C ASP A 414 -1.86 12.14 11.47
N LYS A 415 -2.87 12.41 12.32
CA LYS A 415 -4.22 11.84 12.20
C LYS A 415 -5.15 12.65 11.30
N LEU A 416 -4.62 13.67 10.63
CA LEU A 416 -5.40 14.58 9.77
C LEU A 416 -6.22 13.82 8.73
N PHE A 417 -5.61 12.83 8.06
CA PHE A 417 -6.23 12.01 7.03
C PHE A 417 -6.60 10.59 7.48
N HIS A 418 -6.41 10.25 8.76
CA HIS A 418 -6.75 8.90 9.24
C HIS A 418 -8.25 8.66 9.17
N TYR A 419 -8.66 7.48 8.70
CA TYR A 419 -10.05 7.07 8.76
C TYR A 419 -10.44 6.88 10.23
N ARG A 420 -11.66 7.27 10.60
CA ARG A 420 -12.26 6.73 11.83
C ARG A 420 -12.49 5.25 11.56
N GLU A 421 -11.79 4.39 12.30
CA GLU A 421 -12.05 2.96 12.25
C GLU A 421 -13.51 2.73 12.63
N ARG A 422 -14.18 1.76 11.99
CA ARG A 422 -15.51 1.34 12.43
C ARG A 422 -15.38 0.81 13.86
N LEU A 423 -15.67 1.66 14.84
CA LEU A 423 -16.23 1.23 16.11
C LEU A 423 -17.68 0.89 15.76
N ASP A 424 -17.94 -0.36 15.37
CA ASP A 424 -19.25 -1.05 15.41
C ASP A 424 -19.20 -2.32 14.54
N LEU A 425 -18.99 -3.46 15.21
CA LEU A 425 -19.94 -4.57 15.29
C LEU A 425 -19.81 -5.25 16.65
#